data_AF-A0A949ZWF5-F1
#
_entry.id   AF-A0A949ZWF5-F1
#
_cell.length_a   1.000
_cell.length_b   1.000
_cell.length_c   1.000
_cell.angle_alpha   90.00
_cell.angle_beta   90.00
_cell.angle_gamma   90.00
#
_symmetry.space_group_name_H-M   'P 1'
#
loop_
_entity.id
_entity.type
_entity.pdbx_description
1 polymer ?
#
loop_
_entity_poly.entity_id
_entity_poly.type
_entity_poly.pdbx_seq_one_letter_code
_entity_poly.pdbx_strand_id
1 'polypeptide(L)'
;MKRIEPDWSLPAKGARQRTLMLLAAAIPLLPLAARADENSDLKEQIKALTERLQRLENAQEQSPSTPQTAAPAKPAPAIQAPATSTNSFSTLLAQMTPPPPAPAAATAAAAGDPLLYDQNGNYIGALRNPIQLYSDDRTRMTLYGIVEATISHVNNQNSATGGGTTTTTGFQVAWFSGNRLGFDADHALESLGNDIGLPGLKVMTKLESEVELPTGGMDTNGHFFNRDAWLGFWSPDLGKLTLGRQNTLTRDFTQNWGDPYGTPDVTLREGGYSNVNNFKQLIFYSASATGTRNNSAIEWKKKWDKHWLTGLGWAFGSQGNGGSADPGAGGSLPGNFRQGSNQAASVAYNDLQVGPGKFNLNANYD
;
A
#
# COMPACT_ATOMS: atom_id res chain seq x y z
N MET A 1 -32.92 62.64 10.90
CA MET A 1 -31.81 62.17 10.06
C MET A 1 -32.39 61.27 8.97
N LYS A 2 -32.01 61.51 7.71
CA LYS A 2 -32.66 60.98 6.49
C LYS A 2 -32.66 59.45 6.42
N ARG A 3 -33.85 58.91 6.12
CA ARG A 3 -34.16 57.52 5.79
C ARG A 3 -33.69 57.24 4.35
N ILE A 4 -32.92 56.17 4.14
CA ILE A 4 -32.52 55.69 2.81
C ILE A 4 -33.32 54.41 2.57
N GLU A 5 -34.23 54.43 1.60
CA GLU A 5 -34.98 53.25 1.16
C GLU A 5 -34.26 52.54 0.00
N PRO A 6 -34.32 51.20 -0.10
CA PRO A 6 -33.73 50.46 -1.21
C PRO A 6 -34.65 50.42 -2.43
N ASP A 7 -34.11 50.82 -3.58
CA ASP A 7 -34.76 50.76 -4.89
C ASP A 7 -34.81 49.31 -5.42
N TRP A 8 -36.02 48.82 -5.65
CA TRP A 8 -36.33 47.52 -6.23
C TRP A 8 -36.69 47.69 -7.71
N SER A 9 -35.69 47.64 -8.59
CA SER A 9 -35.91 47.58 -10.03
C SER A 9 -35.39 46.26 -10.61
N LEU A 10 -36.31 45.33 -10.91
CA LEU A 10 -36.08 44.14 -11.73
C LEU A 10 -36.01 44.53 -13.22
N PRO A 11 -35.06 44.02 -14.02
CA PRO A 11 -35.22 43.96 -15.45
C PRO A 11 -35.72 42.57 -15.93
N ALA A 12 -36.51 42.65 -16.99
CA ALA A 12 -37.41 41.64 -17.50
C ALA A 12 -36.75 40.46 -18.24
N LYS A 13 -37.57 39.41 -18.34
CA LYS A 13 -37.40 38.14 -19.06
C LYS A 13 -36.85 38.31 -20.48
N GLY A 14 -35.80 37.56 -20.80
CA GLY A 14 -35.34 37.28 -22.16
C GLY A 14 -35.18 35.77 -22.37
N ALA A 15 -36.17 35.14 -22.98
CA ALA A 15 -36.10 33.76 -23.44
C ALA A 15 -35.22 33.66 -24.70
N ARG A 16 -34.22 32.78 -24.71
CA ARG A 16 -33.62 32.29 -25.95
C ARG A 16 -33.43 30.77 -25.90
N GLN A 17 -34.15 30.12 -26.81
CA GLN A 17 -34.09 28.72 -27.15
C GLN A 17 -32.90 28.42 -28.09
N ARG A 18 -32.33 27.22 -27.91
CA ARG A 18 -31.69 26.31 -28.91
C ARG A 18 -30.41 26.84 -29.59
N THR A 19 -29.32 26.09 -29.63
CA THR A 19 -29.16 24.92 -30.52
C THR A 19 -27.89 24.16 -30.16
N LEU A 20 -28.00 22.84 -29.96
CA LEU A 20 -26.88 21.89 -29.89
C LEU A 20 -26.40 21.63 -31.34
N MET A 21 -25.12 21.86 -31.64
CA MET A 21 -24.48 21.34 -32.85
C MET A 21 -23.44 20.27 -32.46
N LEU A 22 -23.75 19.02 -32.78
CA LEU A 22 -22.82 17.91 -32.84
C LEU A 22 -22.01 18.05 -34.13
N LEU A 23 -20.70 18.26 -34.03
CA LEU A 23 -19.76 18.09 -35.14
C LEU A 23 -19.09 16.72 -34.98
N ALA A 24 -19.49 15.75 -35.81
CA ALA A 24 -18.79 14.49 -35.96
C ALA A 24 -17.70 14.67 -37.03
N ALA A 25 -16.43 14.67 -36.61
CA ALA A 25 -15.29 14.62 -37.51
C ALA A 25 -14.97 13.15 -37.83
N ALA A 26 -15.24 12.72 -39.07
CA ALA A 26 -14.79 11.44 -39.59
C ALA A 26 -13.36 11.60 -40.15
N ILE A 27 -12.37 11.03 -39.47
CA ILE A 27 -11.00 10.88 -39.98
C ILE A 27 -10.87 9.46 -40.55
N PRO A 28 -10.45 9.26 -41.81
CA PRO A 28 -10.22 7.93 -42.35
C PRO A 28 -8.92 7.35 -41.75
N LEU A 29 -9.05 6.23 -41.04
CA LEU A 29 -7.94 5.37 -40.63
C LEU A 29 -7.37 4.69 -41.88
N LEU A 30 -6.15 5.07 -42.29
CA LEU A 30 -5.34 4.27 -43.21
C LEU A 30 -4.71 3.12 -42.42
N PRO A 31 -4.75 1.87 -42.92
CA PRO A 31 -4.07 0.76 -42.28
C PRO A 31 -2.55 0.92 -42.48
N LEU A 32 -1.83 1.17 -41.39
CA LEU A 32 -0.38 0.99 -41.36
C LEU A 32 -0.08 -0.49 -41.54
N ALA A 33 0.58 -0.84 -42.65
CA ALA A 33 1.09 -2.18 -42.87
C ALA A 33 2.22 -2.45 -41.86
N ALA A 34 1.96 -3.33 -40.88
CA ALA A 34 2.96 -3.85 -39.97
C ALA A 34 4.10 -4.49 -40.76
N ARG A 35 5.34 -4.08 -40.48
CA ARG A 35 6.53 -4.61 -41.14
C ARG A 35 6.84 -6.00 -40.55
N ALA A 36 7.36 -6.90 -41.38
CA ALA A 36 7.58 -8.32 -41.04
C ALA A 36 8.45 -8.57 -39.79
N ASP A 37 9.27 -7.60 -39.37
CA ASP A 37 10.09 -7.66 -38.14
C ASP A 37 9.26 -7.67 -36.85
N GLU A 38 8.13 -6.98 -36.82
CA GLU A 38 7.26 -6.93 -35.62
C GLU A 38 6.61 -8.30 -35.37
N ASN A 39 6.42 -9.11 -36.41
CA ASN A 39 5.82 -10.43 -36.29
C ASN A 39 6.79 -11.48 -35.73
N SER A 40 8.10 -11.35 -35.90
CA SER A 40 9.08 -12.23 -35.24
C SER A 40 9.16 -11.91 -33.75
N ASP A 41 9.26 -10.63 -33.39
CA ASP A 41 9.27 -10.19 -31.99
C ASP A 41 7.96 -10.55 -31.27
N LEU A 42 6.81 -10.39 -31.93
CA LEU A 42 5.52 -10.84 -31.41
C LEU A 42 5.48 -12.36 -31.18
N LYS A 43 6.06 -13.15 -32.09
CA LYS A 43 6.11 -14.61 -31.93
C LYS A 43 7.02 -15.03 -30.78
N GLU A 44 8.15 -14.35 -30.59
CA GLU A 44 9.04 -14.59 -29.46
C GLU A 44 8.37 -14.22 -28.14
N GLN A 45 7.65 -13.08 -28.09
CA GLN A 45 6.87 -12.70 -26.92
C GLN A 45 5.73 -13.68 -26.63
N ILE A 46 4.99 -14.15 -27.64
CA ILE A 46 3.94 -15.16 -27.49
C ILE A 46 4.52 -16.49 -26.98
N LYS A 47 5.69 -16.89 -27.50
CA LYS A 47 6.38 -18.10 -27.05
C LYS A 47 6.81 -17.99 -25.59
N ALA A 48 7.41 -16.87 -25.19
CA ALA A 48 7.82 -16.61 -23.81
C ALA A 48 6.62 -16.59 -22.84
N LEU A 49 5.49 -16.02 -23.27
CA LEU A 49 4.23 -16.03 -22.52
C LEU A 49 3.66 -17.45 -22.35
N THR A 50 3.71 -18.26 -23.41
CA THR A 50 3.21 -19.64 -23.39
C THR A 50 4.06 -20.52 -22.47
N GLU A 51 5.38 -20.42 -22.55
CA GLU A 51 6.31 -21.14 -21.67
C GLU A 51 6.15 -20.72 -20.20
N ARG A 52 5.81 -19.45 -19.95
CA ARG A 52 5.50 -18.96 -18.61
C ARG A 52 4.18 -19.53 -18.09
N LEU A 53 3.12 -19.54 -18.90
CA LEU A 53 1.82 -20.11 -18.51
C LEU A 53 1.97 -21.58 -18.10
N GLN A 54 2.72 -22.35 -18.87
CA GLN A 54 2.95 -23.76 -18.60
C GLN A 54 3.78 -24.01 -17.32
N ARG A 55 4.75 -23.13 -17.01
CA ARG A 55 5.45 -23.17 -15.71
C ARG A 55 4.52 -22.91 -14.54
N LEU A 56 3.57 -21.99 -14.68
CA LEU A 56 2.59 -21.67 -13.64
C LEU A 56 1.61 -22.82 -13.40
N GLU A 57 1.12 -23.46 -14.48
CA GLU A 57 0.26 -24.64 -14.40
C GLU A 57 0.97 -25.79 -13.67
N ASN A 58 2.22 -26.08 -14.03
CA ASN A 58 3.01 -27.12 -13.37
C ASN A 58 3.28 -26.83 -11.88
N ALA A 59 3.50 -25.55 -11.52
CA ALA A 59 3.69 -25.14 -10.12
C ALA A 59 2.39 -25.28 -9.31
N GLN A 60 1.23 -25.16 -9.95
CA GLN A 60 -0.07 -25.31 -9.30
C GLN A 60 -0.42 -26.79 -9.05
N GLU A 61 -0.04 -27.69 -9.96
CA GLU A 61 -0.24 -29.14 -9.82
C GLU A 61 0.64 -29.79 -8.73
N GLN A 62 1.74 -29.15 -8.33
CA GLN A 62 2.66 -29.66 -7.31
C GLN A 62 2.30 -29.25 -5.87
N SER A 63 1.17 -28.57 -5.65
CA SER A 63 0.68 -28.29 -4.29
C SER A 63 0.16 -29.57 -3.62
N PRO A 64 0.74 -30.04 -2.50
CA PRO A 64 0.31 -31.29 -1.88
C PRO A 64 -1.10 -31.16 -1.31
N SER A 65 -2.00 -32.03 -1.77
CA SER A 65 -3.32 -32.23 -1.18
C SER A 65 -3.19 -32.85 0.22
N THR A 66 -3.89 -32.26 1.18
CA THR A 66 -3.95 -32.68 2.59
C THR A 66 -4.48 -34.12 2.72
N PRO A 67 -3.78 -35.05 3.39
CA PRO A 67 -4.37 -36.35 3.75
C PRO A 67 -5.36 -36.19 4.91
N GLN A 68 -6.58 -36.70 4.71
CA GLN A 68 -7.61 -36.87 5.74
C GLN A 68 -7.06 -37.67 6.93
N THR A 69 -7.15 -37.10 8.13
CA THR A 69 -6.76 -37.76 9.39
C THR A 69 -7.88 -38.67 9.88
N ALA A 70 -7.53 -39.93 10.13
CA ALA A 70 -8.39 -40.96 10.70
C ALA A 70 -8.80 -40.67 12.16
N ALA A 71 -9.96 -41.20 12.54
CA ALA A 71 -10.65 -41.00 13.83
C ALA A 71 -9.86 -41.51 15.06
N PRO A 72 -10.03 -40.91 16.26
CA PRO A 72 -9.40 -41.37 17.48
C PRO A 72 -10.22 -42.46 18.20
N ALA A 73 -9.50 -43.44 18.76
CA ALA A 73 -10.04 -44.52 19.60
C ALA A 73 -10.31 -44.07 21.06
N LYS A 74 -11.33 -44.70 21.67
CA LYS A 74 -11.78 -44.58 23.07
C LYS A 74 -10.69 -44.92 24.11
N PRO A 75 -10.70 -44.28 25.30
CA PRO A 75 -10.09 -44.83 26.51
C PRO A 75 -11.12 -45.44 27.48
N ALA A 76 -10.69 -46.47 28.23
CA ALA A 76 -11.38 -47.13 29.35
C ALA A 76 -10.69 -46.77 30.70
N PRO A 77 -11.32 -47.02 31.88
CA PRO A 77 -11.32 -46.04 32.97
C PRO A 77 -10.47 -46.35 34.23
N ALA A 78 -10.15 -45.24 34.93
CA ALA A 78 -10.05 -44.95 36.38
C ALA A 78 -9.55 -46.00 37.40
N ILE A 79 -8.60 -45.58 38.27
CA ILE A 79 -8.53 -45.95 39.70
C ILE A 79 -8.13 -44.73 40.55
N GLN A 80 -8.80 -44.61 41.71
CA GLN A 80 -8.74 -43.57 42.73
C GLN A 80 -7.51 -43.64 43.67
N ALA A 81 -7.19 -42.50 44.26
CA ALA A 81 -6.22 -42.27 45.36
C ALA A 81 -6.76 -42.82 46.72
N PRO A 82 -6.02 -42.78 47.88
CA PRO A 82 -5.62 -41.52 48.52
C PRO A 82 -4.35 -41.51 49.43
N ALA A 83 -3.98 -40.27 49.82
CA ALA A 83 -3.64 -39.80 51.17
C ALA A 83 -2.20 -39.33 51.50
N THR A 84 -2.14 -38.04 51.92
CA THR A 84 -1.30 -37.41 52.98
C THR A 84 0.23 -37.32 52.75
N SER A 85 0.97 -36.23 53.05
CA SER A 85 0.80 -35.04 53.88
C SER A 85 1.89 -33.99 53.58
N THR A 86 1.53 -32.71 53.75
CA THR A 86 2.29 -31.53 54.25
C THR A 86 3.76 -31.25 53.88
N ASN A 87 3.97 -29.97 53.51
CA ASN A 87 5.20 -29.15 53.56
C ASN A 87 6.26 -29.54 52.51
N SER A 88 6.68 -28.70 51.58
CA SER A 88 7.39 -27.44 51.88
C SER A 88 7.58 -26.64 50.58
N PHE A 89 7.33 -25.34 50.63
CA PHE A 89 7.39 -24.36 49.53
C PHE A 89 8.83 -24.04 49.05
N SER A 90 9.79 -24.93 49.29
CA SER A 90 11.23 -24.69 49.13
C SER A 90 11.92 -25.64 48.14
N THR A 91 11.17 -26.51 47.45
CA THR A 91 11.72 -27.45 46.45
C THR A 91 11.41 -27.04 44.99
N LEU A 92 10.67 -25.95 44.76
CA LEU A 92 10.25 -25.52 43.42
C LEU A 92 11.26 -24.59 42.69
N LEU A 93 12.41 -24.28 43.29
CA LEU A 93 13.43 -23.40 42.68
C LEU A 93 14.74 -24.10 42.28
N ALA A 94 14.86 -25.42 42.46
CA ALA A 94 16.09 -26.17 42.20
C ALA A 94 16.00 -27.22 41.08
N GLN A 95 14.90 -27.23 40.30
CA GLN A 95 14.75 -28.10 39.13
C GLN A 95 14.25 -27.30 37.93
N MET A 96 15.10 -26.39 37.43
CA MET A 96 14.98 -25.81 36.10
C MET A 96 16.26 -26.12 35.32
N THR A 97 16.40 -27.39 34.91
CA THR A 97 17.23 -27.68 33.73
C THR A 97 16.41 -27.25 32.51
N PRO A 98 16.95 -26.40 31.62
CA PRO A 98 16.24 -26.04 30.40
C PRO A 98 15.96 -27.31 29.58
N PRO A 99 14.76 -27.47 28.99
CA PRO A 99 14.53 -28.56 28.06
C PRO A 99 15.51 -28.40 26.87
N PRO A 100 15.99 -29.51 26.28
CA PRO A 100 16.80 -29.42 25.07
C PRO A 100 16.03 -28.63 24.00
N PRO A 101 16.73 -27.85 23.15
CA PRO A 101 16.07 -27.00 22.17
C PRO A 101 15.13 -27.86 21.34
N ALA A 102 13.84 -27.49 21.35
CA ALA A 102 12.88 -28.06 20.44
C ALA A 102 13.44 -27.89 19.02
N PRO A 103 13.43 -28.92 18.16
CA PRO A 103 13.86 -28.76 16.78
C PRO A 103 13.06 -27.60 16.19
N ALA A 104 13.80 -26.62 15.65
CA ALA A 104 13.25 -25.43 15.04
C ALA A 104 12.03 -25.83 14.21
N ALA A 105 10.86 -25.30 14.58
CA ALA A 105 9.68 -25.43 13.76
C ALA A 105 10.08 -24.93 12.38
N ALA A 106 10.09 -25.82 11.40
CA ALA A 106 10.41 -25.49 10.02
C ALA A 106 9.40 -24.44 9.56
N THR A 107 9.81 -23.17 9.58
CA THR A 107 9.19 -22.14 8.77
C THR A 107 9.35 -22.61 7.33
N ALA A 108 8.25 -23.08 6.75
CA ALA A 108 8.15 -23.41 5.33
C ALA A 108 8.22 -22.11 4.49
N ALA A 109 9.38 -21.47 4.53
CA ALA A 109 9.81 -20.43 3.60
C ALA A 109 11.21 -20.83 3.10
N ALA A 110 11.33 -22.06 2.59
CA ALA A 110 12.49 -22.50 1.85
C ALA A 110 12.28 -22.16 0.37
N ALA A 111 13.09 -21.22 -0.15
CA ALA A 111 13.47 -21.11 -1.56
C ALA A 111 12.36 -21.05 -2.64
N GLY A 112 11.37 -20.17 -2.47
CA GLY A 112 10.51 -19.75 -3.58
C GLY A 112 11.12 -18.56 -4.34
N ASP A 113 10.96 -18.51 -5.67
CA ASP A 113 11.35 -17.36 -6.50
C ASP A 113 10.88 -16.05 -5.84
N PRO A 114 11.80 -15.13 -5.48
CA PRO A 114 11.49 -13.93 -4.70
C PRO A 114 10.58 -12.93 -5.44
N LEU A 115 10.35 -13.14 -6.74
CA LEU A 115 9.46 -12.33 -7.56
C LEU A 115 8.02 -12.87 -7.57
N LEU A 116 7.76 -14.13 -7.22
CA LEU A 116 6.41 -14.71 -7.27
C LEU A 116 5.49 -14.18 -6.16
N TYR A 117 6.06 -13.75 -5.04
CA TYR A 117 5.33 -13.31 -3.86
C TYR A 117 5.70 -11.88 -3.46
N ASP A 118 4.73 -11.17 -2.91
CA ASP A 118 4.94 -9.85 -2.32
C ASP A 118 5.60 -9.95 -0.95
N GLN A 119 5.90 -8.79 -0.36
CA GLN A 119 6.55 -8.72 0.95
C GLN A 119 5.67 -9.32 2.07
N ASN A 120 4.39 -9.56 1.82
CA ASN A 120 3.43 -10.14 2.76
C ASN A 120 3.20 -11.64 2.54
N GLY A 121 3.84 -12.24 1.52
CA GLY A 121 3.63 -13.63 1.12
C GLY A 121 2.41 -13.85 0.22
N ASN A 122 1.78 -12.79 -0.29
CA ASN A 122 0.70 -12.91 -1.26
C ASN A 122 1.29 -13.19 -2.64
N TYR A 123 0.71 -14.15 -3.35
CA TYR A 123 1.08 -14.44 -4.72
C TYR A 123 0.77 -13.25 -5.63
N ILE A 124 1.79 -12.70 -6.30
CA ILE A 124 1.65 -11.52 -7.16
C ILE A 124 1.04 -11.88 -8.52
N GLY A 125 1.11 -13.16 -8.93
CA GLY A 125 0.54 -13.65 -10.19
C GLY A 125 -1.00 -13.66 -10.26
N ALA A 126 -1.69 -13.01 -9.31
CA ALA A 126 -3.15 -12.88 -9.25
C ALA A 126 -3.71 -11.54 -9.75
N LEU A 127 -2.88 -10.58 -10.20
CA LEU A 127 -3.37 -9.75 -11.31
C LEU A 127 -3.38 -10.68 -12.51
N ARG A 128 -4.54 -11.23 -12.89
CA ARG A 128 -4.61 -12.28 -13.93
C ARG A 128 -3.87 -11.91 -15.22
N ASN A 129 -3.71 -10.62 -15.50
CA ASN A 129 -2.85 -10.06 -16.55
C ASN A 129 -2.30 -8.69 -16.12
N PRO A 130 -1.19 -8.59 -15.37
CA PRO A 130 -0.61 -7.29 -15.08
C PRO A 130 -0.02 -6.70 -16.37
N ILE A 131 -0.03 -5.38 -16.51
CA ILE A 131 0.71 -4.70 -17.58
C ILE A 131 2.19 -4.77 -17.21
N GLN A 132 2.85 -5.84 -17.63
CA GLN A 132 4.28 -6.03 -17.44
C GLN A 132 5.01 -5.26 -18.53
N LEU A 133 5.84 -4.31 -18.12
CA LEU A 133 6.72 -3.58 -19.04
C LEU A 133 8.01 -4.36 -19.28
N TYR A 134 8.45 -5.11 -18.28
CA TYR A 134 9.61 -5.99 -18.34
C TYR A 134 9.50 -7.12 -17.32
N SER A 135 9.94 -8.31 -17.67
CA SER A 135 10.07 -9.44 -16.74
C SER A 135 11.04 -10.46 -17.29
N ASP A 136 12.03 -10.82 -16.48
CA ASP A 136 12.87 -12.00 -16.65
C ASP A 136 12.85 -12.85 -15.35
N ASP A 137 13.86 -13.68 -15.13
CA ASP A 137 14.01 -14.54 -13.95
C ASP A 137 14.49 -13.77 -12.70
N ARG A 138 14.99 -12.54 -12.83
CA ARG A 138 15.57 -11.77 -11.72
C ARG A 138 14.97 -10.39 -11.55
N THR A 139 14.23 -9.90 -12.52
CA THR A 139 13.78 -8.53 -12.60
C THR A 139 12.36 -8.50 -13.10
N ARG A 140 11.53 -7.65 -12.50
CA ARG A 140 10.19 -7.37 -12.98
C ARG A 140 9.93 -5.88 -12.87
N MET A 141 9.30 -5.32 -13.90
CA MET A 141 8.73 -3.98 -13.89
C MET A 141 7.27 -4.05 -14.35
N THR A 142 6.38 -3.55 -13.52
CA THR A 142 4.94 -3.52 -13.79
C THR A 142 4.42 -2.09 -13.77
N LEU A 143 3.57 -1.78 -14.73
CA LEU A 143 2.71 -0.60 -14.69
C LEU A 143 1.38 -0.99 -14.04
N TYR A 144 0.89 -0.14 -13.14
CA TYR A 144 -0.46 -0.24 -12.60
C TYR A 144 -1.13 1.14 -12.59
N GLY A 145 -2.45 1.13 -12.53
CA GLY A 145 -3.23 2.34 -12.36
C GLY A 145 -4.58 2.04 -11.72
N ILE A 146 -5.11 3.06 -11.06
CA ILE A 146 -6.46 3.07 -10.50
C ILE A 146 -7.18 4.28 -11.08
N VAL A 147 -8.30 4.04 -11.74
CA VAL A 147 -9.16 5.10 -12.29
C VAL A 147 -10.59 4.86 -11.81
N GLU A 148 -11.08 5.82 -11.04
CA GLU A 148 -12.41 5.90 -10.46
C GLU A 148 -13.09 7.17 -11.00
N ALA A 149 -14.28 6.97 -11.58
CA ALA A 149 -15.16 8.04 -11.97
C ALA A 149 -16.20 8.30 -10.89
N THR A 150 -15.97 9.32 -10.08
CA THR A 150 -16.92 9.75 -9.04
C THR A 150 -17.82 10.86 -9.55
N ILE A 151 -19.12 10.62 -9.50
CA ILE A 151 -20.15 11.63 -9.79
C ILE A 151 -20.76 12.05 -8.46
N SER A 152 -20.71 13.34 -8.15
CA SER A 152 -21.39 13.89 -6.98
C SER A 152 -22.51 14.85 -7.39
N HIS A 153 -23.52 14.89 -6.53
CA HIS A 153 -24.49 15.97 -6.47
C HIS A 153 -24.34 16.62 -5.10
N VAL A 154 -23.91 17.88 -5.08
CA VAL A 154 -23.71 18.63 -3.85
C VAL A 154 -24.69 19.79 -3.83
N ASN A 155 -25.61 19.78 -2.86
CA ASN A 155 -26.52 20.89 -2.59
C ASN A 155 -25.94 21.78 -1.48
N ASN A 156 -26.41 23.03 -1.45
CA ASN A 156 -26.08 23.99 -0.38
C ASN A 156 -24.56 24.30 -0.20
N GLN A 157 -23.71 24.01 -1.18
CA GLN A 157 -22.29 24.38 -1.13
C GLN A 157 -22.10 25.88 -1.28
N ASN A 158 -20.98 26.40 -0.78
CA ASN A 158 -20.64 27.81 -0.94
C ASN A 158 -20.51 28.18 -2.42
N SER A 159 -21.11 29.30 -2.82
CA SER A 159 -20.90 29.85 -4.16
C SER A 159 -19.44 30.24 -4.38
N ALA A 160 -18.84 29.80 -5.49
CA ALA A 160 -17.47 30.15 -5.86
C ALA A 160 -17.25 31.66 -6.06
N THR A 161 -18.31 32.41 -6.38
CA THR A 161 -18.26 33.87 -6.58
C THR A 161 -18.68 34.68 -5.35
N GLY A 162 -18.89 34.03 -4.20
CA GLY A 162 -19.38 34.66 -2.98
C GLY A 162 -20.88 34.97 -2.99
N GLY A 163 -21.49 35.03 -1.80
CA GLY A 163 -22.91 35.35 -1.60
C GLY A 163 -23.87 34.19 -1.93
N GLY A 164 -24.26 33.43 -0.90
CA GLY A 164 -25.28 32.38 -1.01
C GLY A 164 -24.74 30.97 -1.30
N THR A 165 -25.66 30.03 -1.43
CA THR A 165 -25.34 28.61 -1.69
C THR A 165 -25.68 28.22 -3.13
N THR A 166 -24.89 27.34 -3.72
CA THR A 166 -25.11 26.76 -5.04
C THR A 166 -25.31 25.25 -4.96
N THR A 167 -25.77 24.66 -6.06
CA THR A 167 -25.94 23.22 -6.23
C THR A 167 -25.19 22.81 -7.50
N THR A 168 -24.32 21.81 -7.42
CA THR A 168 -23.61 21.27 -8.59
C THR A 168 -23.83 19.77 -8.72
N THR A 169 -23.77 19.31 -9.97
CA THR A 169 -23.66 17.91 -10.32
C THR A 169 -22.51 17.76 -11.31
N GLY A 170 -21.61 16.82 -11.09
CA GLY A 170 -20.53 16.57 -12.04
C GLY A 170 -19.51 15.56 -11.57
N PHE A 171 -18.46 15.40 -12.37
CA PHE A 171 -17.28 14.66 -11.94
C PHE A 171 -16.54 15.45 -10.87
N GLN A 172 -16.13 14.75 -9.83
CA GLN A 172 -15.20 15.26 -8.81
C GLN A 172 -13.95 14.38 -8.76
N VAL A 173 -12.93 14.84 -8.04
CA VAL A 173 -11.77 13.98 -7.70
C VAL A 173 -12.26 12.71 -7.01
N ALA A 174 -11.58 11.59 -7.24
CA ALA A 174 -12.03 10.25 -6.86
C ALA A 174 -12.40 10.17 -5.37
N TRP A 175 -13.58 9.62 -5.04
CA TRP A 175 -14.11 9.55 -3.68
C TRP A 175 -13.24 8.71 -2.74
N PHE A 176 -12.61 7.67 -3.27
CA PHE A 176 -11.71 6.81 -2.52
C PHE A 176 -10.29 7.41 -2.46
N SER A 177 -9.26 6.56 -2.54
CA SER A 177 -7.87 6.92 -2.23
C SER A 177 -7.16 7.74 -3.34
N GLY A 178 -7.91 8.26 -4.32
CA GLY A 178 -7.38 9.02 -5.47
C GLY A 178 -7.07 8.16 -6.69
N ASN A 179 -7.18 8.75 -7.89
CA ASN A 179 -6.78 8.09 -9.14
C ASN A 179 -5.27 8.17 -9.31
N ARG A 180 -4.63 7.12 -9.82
CA ARG A 180 -3.17 7.07 -9.88
C ARG A 180 -2.66 6.24 -11.03
N LEU A 181 -1.43 6.57 -11.42
CA LEU A 181 -0.59 5.78 -12.31
C LEU A 181 0.74 5.53 -11.60
N GLY A 182 1.20 4.29 -11.60
CA GLY A 182 2.45 3.95 -10.95
C GLY A 182 3.19 2.80 -11.58
N PHE A 183 4.45 2.70 -11.19
CA PHE A 183 5.39 1.68 -11.59
C PHE A 183 5.93 1.02 -10.33
N ASP A 184 5.87 -0.30 -10.29
CA ASP A 184 6.61 -1.11 -9.32
C ASP A 184 7.70 -1.87 -10.07
N ALA A 185 8.91 -1.91 -9.51
CA ALA A 185 9.94 -2.81 -10.01
C ALA A 185 10.67 -3.52 -8.89
N ASP A 186 10.95 -4.80 -9.11
CA ASP A 186 11.68 -5.68 -8.21
C ASP A 186 12.91 -6.24 -8.94
N HIS A 187 14.03 -6.36 -8.24
CA HIS A 187 15.24 -7.02 -8.76
C HIS A 187 15.86 -7.91 -7.67
N ALA A 188 15.91 -9.21 -7.94
CA ALA A 188 16.48 -10.22 -7.04
C ALA A 188 18.00 -10.08 -6.96
N LEU A 189 18.52 -10.08 -5.73
CA LEU A 189 19.95 -10.00 -5.42
C LEU A 189 20.41 -11.31 -4.77
N GLU A 190 20.00 -12.46 -5.29
CA GLU A 190 20.18 -13.77 -4.63
C GLU A 190 21.64 -14.07 -4.24
N SER A 191 22.60 -13.86 -5.16
CA SER A 191 24.02 -14.10 -4.87
C SER A 191 24.49 -13.25 -3.70
N LEU A 192 24.29 -11.92 -3.77
CA LEU A 192 24.68 -11.00 -2.71
C LEU A 192 23.95 -11.32 -1.40
N GLY A 193 22.66 -11.62 -1.48
CA GLY A 193 21.84 -12.00 -0.34
C GLY A 193 22.41 -13.21 0.38
N ASN A 194 22.78 -14.27 -0.34
CA ASN A 194 23.42 -15.44 0.23
C ASN A 194 24.79 -15.09 0.85
N ASP A 195 25.61 -14.29 0.17
CA ASP A 195 26.95 -13.91 0.62
C ASP A 195 26.94 -13.09 1.93
N ILE A 196 25.90 -12.27 2.16
CA ILE A 196 25.75 -11.43 3.36
C ILE A 196 24.79 -12.00 4.40
N GLY A 197 24.32 -13.23 4.24
CA GLY A 197 23.41 -13.89 5.19
C GLY A 197 21.99 -13.35 5.19
N LEU A 198 21.52 -12.78 4.08
CA LEU A 198 20.14 -12.33 3.82
C LEU A 198 19.57 -13.07 2.60
N PRO A 199 19.26 -14.38 2.71
CA PRO A 199 18.70 -15.14 1.59
C PRO A 199 17.39 -14.52 1.10
N GLY A 200 17.15 -14.56 -0.21
CA GLY A 200 15.96 -13.97 -0.84
C GLY A 200 15.96 -12.43 -0.89
N LEU A 201 17.12 -11.79 -0.68
CA LEU A 201 17.26 -10.34 -0.81
C LEU A 201 16.84 -9.87 -2.21
N LYS A 202 16.04 -8.81 -2.26
CA LYS A 202 15.71 -8.07 -3.47
C LYS A 202 15.74 -6.57 -3.26
N VAL A 203 16.02 -5.85 -4.33
CA VAL A 203 15.74 -4.42 -4.48
C VAL A 203 14.30 -4.25 -4.94
N MET A 204 13.63 -3.22 -4.45
CA MET A 204 12.28 -2.84 -4.82
C MET A 204 12.23 -1.33 -5.07
N THR A 205 11.44 -0.88 -6.02
CA THR A 205 11.20 0.55 -6.26
C THR A 205 9.74 0.78 -6.59
N LYS A 206 9.23 1.93 -6.19
CA LYS A 206 7.89 2.40 -6.53
C LYS A 206 7.92 3.87 -6.90
N LEU A 207 7.27 4.18 -8.01
CA LEU A 207 7.02 5.51 -8.49
C LEU A 207 5.51 5.66 -8.73
N GLU A 208 4.82 6.55 -8.03
CA GLU A 208 3.35 6.70 -8.10
C GLU A 208 2.95 8.18 -8.18
N SER A 209 2.18 8.54 -9.22
CA SER A 209 1.59 9.88 -9.39
C SER A 209 0.08 9.84 -9.22
N GLU A 210 -0.48 10.85 -8.58
CA GLU A 210 -1.94 11.09 -8.54
C GLU A 210 -2.38 11.89 -9.76
N VAL A 211 -3.50 11.48 -10.37
CA VAL A 211 -4.10 12.15 -11.53
C VAL A 211 -5.54 12.54 -11.22
N GLU A 212 -6.00 13.68 -11.73
CA GLU A 212 -7.37 14.13 -11.57
C GLU A 212 -8.20 13.73 -12.78
N LEU A 213 -9.23 12.91 -12.59
CA LEU A 213 -10.11 12.53 -13.69
C LEU A 213 -10.95 13.71 -14.24
N PRO A 214 -11.47 14.66 -13.43
CA PRO A 214 -12.31 15.74 -13.95
C PRO A 214 -11.58 16.69 -14.91
N THR A 215 -10.28 16.89 -14.72
CA THR A 215 -9.47 17.89 -15.43
C THR A 215 -8.38 17.28 -16.31
N GLY A 216 -8.03 16.01 -16.08
CA GLY A 216 -6.84 15.38 -16.65
C GLY A 216 -5.52 15.88 -16.06
N GLY A 217 -5.57 16.71 -15.01
CA GLY A 217 -4.41 17.30 -14.37
C GLY A 217 -3.69 16.35 -13.41
N MET A 218 -2.54 16.80 -12.89
CA MET A 218 -1.93 16.21 -11.69
C MET A 218 -2.61 16.81 -10.45
N ASP A 219 -2.85 15.99 -9.43
CA ASP A 219 -3.37 16.48 -8.13
C ASP A 219 -2.46 17.56 -7.53
N THR A 220 -1.14 17.37 -7.67
CA THR A 220 -0.14 18.37 -7.29
C THR A 220 0.54 18.90 -8.54
N ASN A 221 0.15 20.11 -8.96
CA ASN A 221 0.66 20.71 -10.19
C ASN A 221 2.19 20.88 -10.17
N GLY A 222 2.87 20.39 -11.21
CA GLY A 222 4.33 20.42 -11.32
C GLY A 222 5.09 19.29 -10.60
N HIS A 223 4.40 18.37 -9.91
CA HIS A 223 5.04 17.28 -9.16
C HIS A 223 4.72 15.92 -9.78
N PHE A 224 5.67 15.41 -10.55
CA PHE A 224 5.63 14.02 -10.96
C PHE A 224 6.03 13.10 -9.81
N PHE A 225 5.36 11.96 -9.67
CA PHE A 225 5.50 11.03 -8.55
C PHE A 225 5.24 11.67 -7.17
N ASN A 226 4.20 12.49 -7.10
CA ASN A 226 3.80 13.21 -5.88
C ASN A 226 3.31 12.28 -4.75
N ARG A 227 3.05 11.00 -5.00
CA ARG A 227 2.60 10.05 -3.98
C ARG A 227 3.77 9.26 -3.43
N ASP A 228 4.41 8.45 -4.26
CA ASP A 228 5.51 7.59 -3.87
C ASP A 228 6.68 7.72 -4.84
N ALA A 229 7.88 7.86 -4.30
CA ALA A 229 9.12 7.86 -5.07
C ALA A 229 10.26 7.34 -4.18
N TRP A 230 10.44 6.03 -4.13
CA TRP A 230 11.39 5.38 -3.23
C TRP A 230 12.06 4.15 -3.84
N LEU A 231 13.24 3.85 -3.30
CA LEU A 231 13.99 2.62 -3.47
C LEU A 231 13.98 1.86 -2.15
N GLY A 232 14.00 0.55 -2.17
CA GLY A 232 14.06 -0.27 -0.97
C GLY A 232 14.70 -1.62 -1.18
N PHE A 233 14.90 -2.30 -0.05
CA PHE A 233 15.43 -3.64 0.05
C PHE A 233 14.47 -4.50 0.86
N TRP A 234 14.36 -5.77 0.50
CA TRP A 234 13.60 -6.72 1.29
C TRP A 234 14.23 -8.10 1.29
N SER A 235 14.21 -8.75 2.45
CA SER A 235 14.36 -10.20 2.60
C SER A 235 13.50 -10.66 3.79
N PRO A 236 13.23 -11.97 3.94
CA PRO A 236 12.51 -12.48 5.10
C PRO A 236 13.16 -12.08 6.44
N ASP A 237 14.49 -12.13 6.51
CA ASP A 237 15.24 -11.82 7.73
C ASP A 237 15.42 -10.32 7.96
N LEU A 238 15.54 -9.52 6.89
CA LEU A 238 15.67 -8.07 6.98
C LEU A 238 14.32 -7.40 7.27
N GLY A 239 13.22 -7.89 6.71
CA GLY A 239 12.02 -7.08 6.50
C GLY A 239 12.19 -6.11 5.33
N LYS A 240 11.34 -5.09 5.24
CA LYS A 240 11.35 -4.05 4.21
C LYS A 240 12.05 -2.80 4.72
N LEU A 241 13.11 -2.37 4.05
CA LEU A 241 13.79 -1.09 4.28
C LEU A 241 13.60 -0.20 3.05
N THR A 242 13.09 1.02 3.20
CA THR A 242 12.83 1.95 2.09
C THR A 242 13.45 3.32 2.33
N LEU A 243 13.85 3.97 1.24
CA LEU A 243 14.49 5.27 1.21
C LEU A 243 13.83 6.14 0.12
N GLY A 244 13.35 7.33 0.48
CA GLY A 244 12.80 8.29 -0.49
C GLY A 244 11.57 9.03 0.01
N ARG A 245 10.62 9.26 -0.90
CA ARG A 245 9.30 9.82 -0.62
C ARG A 245 8.28 8.69 -0.48
N GLN A 246 7.60 8.64 0.67
CA GLN A 246 6.64 7.59 1.01
C GLN A 246 5.65 8.09 2.07
N ASN A 247 4.62 7.32 2.36
CA ASN A 247 3.72 7.56 3.49
C ASN A 247 4.47 7.66 4.81
N THR A 248 3.88 8.33 5.80
CA THR A 248 4.39 8.23 7.17
C THR A 248 4.24 6.81 7.68
N LEU A 249 5.23 6.33 8.43
CA LEU A 249 5.19 5.02 9.09
C LEU A 249 3.87 4.79 9.84
N THR A 250 3.47 5.75 10.68
CA THR A 250 2.25 5.66 11.49
C THR A 250 1.02 5.41 10.63
N ARG A 251 0.90 6.10 9.50
CA ARG A 251 -0.23 5.96 8.58
C ARG A 251 -0.37 4.55 8.01
N ASP A 252 0.74 3.89 7.71
CA ASP A 252 0.71 2.51 7.24
C ASP A 252 0.31 1.53 8.37
N PHE A 253 0.66 1.83 9.61
CA PHE A 253 0.29 1.00 10.77
C PHE A 253 -1.14 1.21 11.24
N THR A 254 -1.76 2.34 10.90
CA THR A 254 -3.14 2.67 11.28
C THR A 254 -4.14 2.47 10.15
N GLN A 255 -3.71 2.06 8.96
CA GLN A 255 -4.53 1.92 7.75
C GLN A 255 -5.80 1.06 7.90
N ASN A 256 -5.87 0.21 8.93
CA ASN A 256 -6.99 -0.65 9.26
C ASN A 256 -8.02 -0.01 10.22
N TRP A 257 -7.82 1.26 10.59
CA TRP A 257 -8.71 1.98 11.53
C TRP A 257 -9.91 2.57 10.81
N GLY A 258 -11.12 2.11 11.15
CA GLY A 258 -12.37 2.82 10.90
C GLY A 258 -12.81 3.01 9.45
N ASP A 259 -11.91 2.86 8.47
CA ASP A 259 -12.22 2.88 7.04
C ASP A 259 -12.62 1.47 6.57
N PRO A 260 -13.92 1.22 6.31
CA PRO A 260 -14.41 -0.10 5.89
C PRO A 260 -13.95 -0.48 4.47
N TYR A 261 -13.34 0.45 3.72
CA TYR A 261 -12.78 0.22 2.39
C TYR A 261 -11.26 0.00 2.44
N GLY A 262 -10.65 0.11 3.63
CA GLY A 262 -9.24 -0.15 3.86
C GLY A 262 -8.89 -1.63 3.91
N THR A 263 -7.65 -1.92 4.30
CA THR A 263 -7.18 -3.29 4.48
C THR A 263 -7.59 -3.84 5.84
N PRO A 264 -7.94 -5.14 5.95
CA PRO A 264 -8.29 -5.73 7.24
C PRO A 264 -7.09 -5.85 8.19
N ASP A 265 -5.87 -5.92 7.67
CA ASP A 265 -4.63 -6.14 8.43
C ASP A 265 -3.60 -5.04 8.19
N VAL A 266 -2.69 -4.83 9.15
CA VAL A 266 -1.45 -4.09 8.92
C VAL A 266 -0.49 -4.96 8.09
N THR A 267 0.13 -4.37 7.06
CA THR A 267 1.00 -5.09 6.12
C THR A 267 2.34 -4.37 5.93
N LEU A 268 3.28 -4.98 5.20
CA LEU A 268 4.53 -4.32 4.80
C LEU A 268 4.37 -3.39 3.59
N ARG A 269 3.20 -3.40 2.95
CA ARG A 269 2.88 -2.47 1.87
C ARG A 269 2.47 -1.13 2.47
N GLU A 270 2.80 -0.08 1.75
CA GLU A 270 2.20 1.22 2.03
C GLU A 270 0.70 1.16 1.77
N GLY A 271 -0.04 1.86 2.61
CA GLY A 271 -1.47 1.99 2.45
C GLY A 271 -2.02 3.16 3.23
N GLY A 272 -3.28 3.06 3.61
CA GLY A 272 -3.95 4.12 4.35
C GLY A 272 -5.37 4.33 3.87
N TYR A 273 -5.93 5.44 4.35
CA TYR A 273 -7.35 5.71 4.24
C TYR A 273 -7.76 6.24 2.87
N SER A 274 -9.07 6.15 2.61
CA SER A 274 -9.76 6.85 1.55
C SER A 274 -9.52 8.36 1.66
N ASN A 275 -9.23 9.02 0.53
CA ASN A 275 -8.60 10.35 0.49
C ASN A 275 -9.61 11.50 0.34
N VAL A 276 -10.83 11.26 -0.15
CA VAL A 276 -11.79 12.34 -0.49
C VAL A 276 -13.11 12.25 0.28
N ASN A 277 -13.27 11.23 1.12
CA ASN A 277 -14.43 11.07 2.00
C ASN A 277 -14.07 11.43 3.46
N ASN A 278 -15.01 11.18 4.38
CA ASN A 278 -14.83 11.48 5.80
C ASN A 278 -13.63 10.78 6.45
N PHE A 279 -13.10 9.70 5.87
CA PHE A 279 -11.93 8.99 6.39
C PHE A 279 -10.60 9.72 6.14
N LYS A 280 -10.59 10.77 5.29
CA LYS A 280 -9.40 11.62 5.07
C LYS A 280 -8.85 12.17 6.39
N GLN A 281 -9.71 12.44 7.37
CA GLN A 281 -9.31 12.96 8.68
C GLN A 281 -8.35 12.00 9.41
N LEU A 282 -8.46 10.69 9.20
CA LEU A 282 -7.58 9.70 9.79
C LEU A 282 -6.16 9.75 9.19
N ILE A 283 -6.01 10.21 7.94
CA ILE A 283 -4.69 10.48 7.33
C ILE A 283 -3.98 11.57 8.14
N PHE A 284 -4.68 12.65 8.49
CA PHE A 284 -4.10 13.74 9.28
C PHE A 284 -3.85 13.34 10.73
N TYR A 285 -4.67 12.45 11.29
CA TYR A 285 -4.44 11.91 12.63
C TYR A 285 -3.21 11.00 12.72
N SER A 286 -2.87 10.32 11.63
CA SER A 286 -1.70 9.43 11.51
C SER A 286 -0.53 10.07 10.76
N ALA A 287 -0.61 11.38 10.53
CA ALA A 287 0.44 12.16 9.93
C ALA A 287 1.54 12.46 10.94
N SER A 288 2.72 12.74 10.42
CA SER A 288 3.81 13.30 11.21
C SER A 288 3.64 14.81 11.35
N ALA A 289 4.43 15.43 12.23
CA ALA A 289 4.57 16.88 12.28
C ALA A 289 4.99 17.51 10.93
N THR A 290 5.61 16.72 10.04
CA THR A 290 6.10 17.18 8.72
C THR A 290 5.12 16.91 7.57
N GLY A 291 4.00 16.25 7.81
CA GLY A 291 2.95 15.99 6.82
C GLY A 291 2.51 14.52 6.77
N THR A 292 1.63 14.23 5.81
CA THR A 292 1.00 12.90 5.61
C THR A 292 1.86 11.92 4.82
N ARG A 293 2.99 12.42 4.29
CA ARG A 293 4.04 11.71 3.57
C ARG A 293 5.36 12.35 3.93
N ASN A 294 6.39 11.54 4.08
CA ASN A 294 7.72 12.02 4.37
C ASN A 294 8.52 12.14 3.07
N ASN A 295 9.22 13.26 2.90
CA ASN A 295 10.29 13.40 1.92
C ASN A 295 11.60 13.03 2.58
N SER A 296 12.54 12.45 1.80
CA SER A 296 13.85 12.04 2.33
C SER A 296 13.70 11.28 3.64
N ALA A 297 13.00 10.16 3.60
CA ALA A 297 12.80 9.30 4.76
C ALA A 297 13.44 7.95 4.58
N ILE A 298 13.81 7.36 5.70
CA ILE A 298 14.18 5.95 5.82
C ILE A 298 13.10 5.29 6.68
N GLU A 299 12.50 4.21 6.17
CA GLU A 299 11.54 3.42 6.92
C GLU A 299 11.91 1.95 6.89
N TRP A 300 11.85 1.31 8.04
CA TRP A 300 12.02 -0.11 8.21
C TRP A 300 10.74 -0.72 8.75
N LYS A 301 10.24 -1.79 8.11
CA LYS A 301 9.03 -2.51 8.49
C LYS A 301 9.34 -3.99 8.48
N LYS A 302 9.02 -4.71 9.55
CA LYS A 302 9.20 -6.16 9.63
C LYS A 302 7.96 -6.84 10.15
N LYS A 303 7.62 -7.94 9.49
CA LYS A 303 6.59 -8.88 9.90
C LYS A 303 7.29 -10.08 10.53
N TRP A 304 7.02 -10.35 11.80
CA TRP A 304 7.69 -11.41 12.56
C TRP A 304 6.98 -12.75 12.39
N ASP A 305 5.65 -12.70 12.32
CA ASP A 305 4.78 -13.81 12.01
C ASP A 305 3.48 -13.26 11.39
N LYS A 306 2.40 -14.05 11.37
CA LYS A 306 1.11 -13.58 10.85
C LYS A 306 0.44 -12.48 11.68
N HIS A 307 0.85 -12.29 12.94
CA HIS A 307 0.25 -11.38 13.89
C HIS A 307 1.10 -10.13 14.11
N TRP A 308 2.39 -10.28 14.41
CA TRP A 308 3.26 -9.18 14.82
C TRP A 308 3.92 -8.46 13.65
N LEU A 309 3.77 -7.13 13.64
CA LEU A 309 4.52 -6.22 12.78
C LEU A 309 5.13 -5.10 13.60
N THR A 310 6.33 -4.67 13.21
CA THR A 310 7.03 -3.54 13.81
C THR A 310 7.58 -2.62 12.73
N GLY A 311 7.63 -1.33 13.05
CA GLY A 311 8.08 -0.29 12.16
C GLY A 311 8.98 0.70 12.88
N LEU A 312 10.01 1.19 12.19
CA LEU A 312 10.83 2.32 12.60
C LEU A 312 10.97 3.27 11.41
N GLY A 313 10.87 4.57 11.68
CA GLY A 313 10.89 5.60 10.65
C GLY A 313 11.75 6.78 11.08
N TRP A 314 12.48 7.34 10.13
CA TRP A 314 13.19 8.60 10.29
C TRP A 314 12.99 9.44 9.04
N ALA A 315 12.42 10.64 9.20
CA ALA A 315 12.44 11.66 8.15
C ALA A 315 13.51 12.70 8.48
N PHE A 316 14.37 13.00 7.49
CA PHE A 316 15.35 14.06 7.64
C PHE A 316 14.67 15.43 7.61
N GLY A 317 15.18 16.35 8.42
CA GLY A 317 14.48 17.61 8.65
C GLY A 317 14.69 18.71 7.63
N SER A 318 13.74 19.66 7.59
CA SER A 318 13.71 20.78 6.66
C SER A 318 13.82 22.16 7.36
N GLN A 319 14.69 23.02 6.83
CA GLN A 319 14.46 24.46 6.79
C GLN A 319 14.83 24.98 5.41
N GLY A 320 13.81 25.40 4.65
CA GLY A 320 13.98 26.12 3.39
C GLY A 320 14.65 25.35 2.24
N ASN A 321 14.53 25.95 1.05
CA ASN A 321 14.85 25.48 -0.30
C ASN A 321 16.03 24.50 -0.40
N GLY A 322 15.74 23.19 -0.36
CA GLY A 322 16.73 22.12 -0.49
C GLY A 322 16.24 21.03 -1.45
N GLY A 323 16.92 20.89 -2.59
CA GLY A 323 16.84 19.69 -3.45
C GLY A 323 15.97 19.73 -4.72
N SER A 324 15.88 20.91 -5.36
CA SER A 324 15.31 21.28 -6.68
C SER A 324 14.41 22.47 -6.41
N ALA A 325 14.72 23.62 -7.00
CA ALA A 325 13.96 24.85 -6.79
C ALA A 325 12.44 24.58 -6.93
N ASP A 326 11.71 24.88 -5.86
CA ASP A 326 10.30 24.58 -5.53
C ASP A 326 9.28 24.54 -6.70
N PRO A 327 8.17 23.74 -6.62
CA PRO A 327 7.18 23.96 -5.54
C PRO A 327 6.56 22.72 -4.84
N GLY A 328 7.23 22.10 -3.87
CA GLY A 328 6.54 21.22 -2.92
C GLY A 328 7.31 20.78 -1.65
N ALA A 329 8.53 21.30 -1.45
CA ALA A 329 9.43 21.09 -0.30
C ALA A 329 9.77 19.62 0.05
N GLY A 330 10.76 18.97 -0.55
CA GLY A 330 12.18 19.33 -0.54
C GLY A 330 12.98 18.31 0.30
N GLY A 331 14.08 17.77 -0.24
CA GLY A 331 14.94 16.76 0.38
C GLY A 331 16.21 17.36 1.03
N SER A 332 16.82 16.64 1.97
CA SER A 332 17.86 17.15 2.87
C SER A 332 19.20 17.53 2.23
N LEU A 333 19.89 18.53 2.81
CA LEU A 333 21.37 18.62 2.79
C LEU A 333 21.93 17.59 3.80
N PRO A 334 22.84 16.68 3.41
CA PRO A 334 23.46 15.75 4.35
C PRO A 334 24.17 16.48 5.51
N GLY A 335 23.82 16.15 6.75
CA GLY A 335 24.55 16.60 7.96
C GLY A 335 23.81 17.51 8.95
N ASN A 336 22.58 17.96 8.69
CA ASN A 336 21.78 18.73 9.65
C ASN A 336 20.53 17.95 10.11
N PHE A 337 20.57 17.43 11.34
CA PHE A 337 19.56 16.50 11.89
C PHE A 337 18.61 17.12 12.92
N ARG A 338 18.63 18.45 13.13
CA ARG A 338 17.98 19.08 14.30
C ARG A 338 16.75 19.94 14.01
N GLN A 339 16.45 20.25 12.75
CA GLN A 339 15.32 21.12 12.40
C GLN A 339 14.42 20.43 11.39
N GLY A 340 13.16 20.18 11.76
CA GLY A 340 12.13 19.59 10.89
C GLY A 340 12.23 18.07 10.71
N SER A 341 13.10 17.37 11.46
CA SER A 341 13.22 15.91 11.37
C SER A 341 12.11 15.23 12.15
N ASN A 342 11.74 14.03 11.71
CA ASN A 342 10.69 13.26 12.34
C ASN A 342 11.17 11.84 12.69
N GLN A 343 10.68 11.30 13.80
CA GLN A 343 11.00 9.95 14.28
C GLN A 343 9.70 9.20 14.51
N ALA A 344 9.56 8.04 13.89
CA ALA A 344 8.38 7.22 14.08
C ALA A 344 8.75 5.82 14.57
N ALA A 345 7.92 5.26 15.44
CA ALA A 345 7.98 3.87 15.84
C ALA A 345 6.56 3.31 15.95
N SER A 346 6.34 2.15 15.35
CA SER A 346 5.02 1.52 15.32
C SER A 346 5.13 0.04 15.63
N VAL A 347 4.13 -0.47 16.34
CA VAL A 347 3.92 -1.91 16.55
C VAL A 347 2.46 -2.23 16.29
N ALA A 348 2.21 -3.34 15.60
CA ALA A 348 0.89 -3.86 15.36
C ALA A 348 0.81 -5.35 15.70
N TYR A 349 -0.36 -5.75 16.19
CA TYR A 349 -0.79 -7.13 16.36
C TYR A 349 -2.08 -7.30 15.56
N ASN A 350 -2.00 -8.04 14.46
CA ASN A 350 -3.16 -8.41 13.66
C ASN A 350 -3.90 -9.60 14.27
N ASP A 351 -5.21 -9.68 14.03
CA ASP A 351 -5.99 -10.90 14.27
C ASP A 351 -6.01 -11.36 15.76
N LEU A 352 -6.03 -10.42 16.71
CA LEU A 352 -6.24 -10.72 18.13
C LEU A 352 -7.66 -11.26 18.35
N GLN A 353 -7.75 -12.50 18.82
CA GLN A 353 -9.02 -13.13 19.16
C GLN A 353 -9.52 -12.61 20.52
N VAL A 354 -10.70 -11.96 20.52
CA VAL A 354 -11.40 -11.52 21.73
C VAL A 354 -12.84 -12.02 21.67
N GLY A 355 -13.13 -13.09 22.41
CA GLY A 355 -14.43 -13.77 22.33
C GLY A 355 -14.69 -14.30 20.91
N PRO A 356 -15.86 -14.03 20.29
CA PRO A 356 -16.14 -14.43 18.91
C PRO A 356 -15.53 -13.48 17.85
N GLY A 357 -15.00 -12.32 18.25
CA GLY A 357 -14.48 -11.30 17.35
C GLY A 357 -12.96 -11.35 17.17
N LYS A 358 -12.49 -10.82 16.05
CA LYS A 358 -11.07 -10.53 15.80
C LYS A 358 -10.85 -9.02 15.79
N PHE A 359 -9.76 -8.59 16.39
CA PHE A 359 -9.38 -7.19 16.49
C PHE A 359 -7.92 -7.02 16.11
N ASN A 360 -7.57 -5.84 15.62
CA ASN A 360 -6.18 -5.44 15.47
C ASN A 360 -5.84 -4.44 16.56
N LEU A 361 -4.64 -4.57 17.10
CA LEU A 361 -4.06 -3.60 18.04
C LEU A 361 -2.85 -2.97 17.41
N ASN A 362 -2.66 -1.68 17.66
CA ASN A 362 -1.51 -0.94 17.20
C ASN A 362 -1.18 0.19 18.18
N ALA A 363 0.12 0.41 18.36
CA ALA A 363 0.65 1.51 19.12
C ALA A 363 1.68 2.22 18.25
N ASN A 364 1.58 3.55 18.20
CA ASN A 364 2.37 4.39 17.32
C ASN A 364 2.94 5.56 18.11
N TYR A 365 4.16 5.92 17.76
CA TYR A 365 4.88 7.10 18.19
C TYR A 365 5.33 7.82 16.92
N ASP A 366 5.11 9.13 16.87
CA ASP A 366 5.47 10.02 15.77
C ASP A 366 5.80 11.40 16.36
#